data_AF-H3CIT3-F1
#
_entry.id   AF-H3CIT3-F1
#
_cell.length_a   1.000
_cell.length_b   1.000
_cell.length_c   1.000
_cell.angle_alpha   90.00
_cell.angle_beta   90.00
_cell.angle_gamma   90.00
#
_symmetry.space_group_name_H-M   'P 1'
#
loop_
_entity.id
_entity.type
_entity.pdbx_description
1 polymer ?
#
loop_
_entity_poly.entity_id
_entity_poly.type
_entity_poly.pdbx_seq_one_letter_code
_entity_poly.pdbx_strand_id
1 'polypeptide(L)'
;SIIATNHSFDIFFSSVSPQKLRLMMLHADPAESILVSVFYSNPQRLDVYTDNVLVAPTNAEWNAANTDYTLRKPSYSGQYVPQLSDALGTNFFDQDYKMLKVLVRGSQPVEIRTSPLLVIAFELPAMTEDEFFGDNLVQNLAAFLKIPPDMIRITKIIPENAGARRRKRSTSLKVEVEIKKLPVQQMSNSTDNEEDFTLLKSLADNLGQAAVSGNLSQSIGFNVSSMGIIPPPPSSSDESWKEEANAEVTREEPTVSYVSSVNNLLLMVEPIAGEFVGPLYQQPSLMAVDEQGNCVAVGVTTLTVTASLKDASGNSISSLQGNTTILFTSCWANYTDLSIPHSGENLTMVFTLKDWGAQSRAFNVRNPEPSTTSSNSTTSGPSPT
;
A
#
# COMPACT_ATOMS: atom_id res chain seq x y z
N SER A 1 24.08 23.83 -27.22
CA SER A 1 23.05 23.10 -26.46
C SER A 1 22.07 22.44 -27.43
N ILE A 2 21.60 21.21 -27.15
CA ILE A 2 20.53 20.52 -27.91
C ILE A 2 19.14 20.96 -27.45
N ILE A 3 19.04 21.62 -26.28
CA ILE A 3 17.80 22.11 -25.67
C ILE A 3 17.70 23.63 -25.83
N ALA A 4 16.51 24.13 -26.17
CA ALA A 4 16.21 25.55 -26.21
C ALA A 4 16.15 26.13 -24.79
N THR A 5 17.03 27.08 -24.50
CA THR A 5 17.13 27.73 -23.18
C THR A 5 16.08 28.83 -23.03
N ASN A 6 15.82 29.26 -21.79
CA ASN A 6 14.74 30.20 -21.44
C ASN A 6 13.34 29.71 -21.81
N HIS A 7 13.13 28.39 -21.77
CA HIS A 7 11.84 27.74 -22.02
C HIS A 7 11.48 26.77 -20.90
N SER A 8 10.20 26.42 -20.85
CA SER A 8 9.65 25.39 -19.98
C SER A 8 9.42 24.10 -20.74
N PHE A 9 9.72 22.96 -20.12
CA PHE A 9 9.54 21.63 -20.69
C PHE A 9 8.81 20.72 -19.71
N ASP A 10 7.85 19.95 -20.22
CA ASP A 10 7.16 18.93 -19.44
C ASP A 10 7.74 17.55 -19.76
N ILE A 11 8.01 16.76 -18.72
CA ILE A 11 8.55 15.41 -18.81
C ILE A 11 7.52 14.43 -18.24
N PHE A 12 7.18 13.44 -19.06
CA PHE A 12 6.36 12.30 -18.71
C PHE A 12 7.16 11.02 -18.95
N PHE A 13 7.06 10.09 -18.01
CA PHE A 13 7.58 8.73 -18.17
C PHE A 13 6.46 7.81 -18.65
N SER A 14 6.82 6.71 -19.32
CA SER A 14 5.85 5.71 -19.79
C SER A 14 5.21 4.89 -18.65
N SER A 15 5.72 5.02 -17.43
CA SER A 15 5.24 4.36 -16.23
C SER A 15 5.55 5.24 -15.00
N VAL A 16 5.54 4.67 -13.78
CA VAL A 16 5.87 5.40 -12.54
C VAL A 16 7.23 6.11 -12.67
N SER A 17 7.22 7.40 -12.36
CA SER A 17 8.42 8.24 -12.45
C SER A 17 9.55 7.72 -11.55
N PRO A 18 10.82 7.83 -11.98
CA PRO A 18 11.95 7.34 -11.21
C PRO A 18 11.99 7.90 -9.78
N GLN A 19 12.28 7.03 -8.81
CA GLN A 19 12.45 7.41 -7.40
C GLN A 19 13.68 8.30 -7.16
N LYS A 20 14.68 8.17 -8.04
CA LYS A 20 15.90 8.97 -8.08
C LYS A 20 16.05 9.49 -9.51
N LEU A 21 15.90 10.80 -9.70
CA LEU A 21 15.99 11.45 -11.01
C LEU A 21 17.05 12.55 -10.97
N ARG A 22 17.97 12.54 -11.94
CA ARG A 22 19.00 13.57 -12.08
C ARG A 22 18.83 14.31 -13.39
N LEU A 23 18.72 15.63 -13.31
CA LEU A 23 18.53 16.52 -14.45
C LEU A 23 19.76 17.41 -14.61
N MET A 24 20.29 17.53 -15.83
CA MET A 24 21.39 18.44 -16.15
C MET A 24 21.34 18.87 -17.62
N MET A 25 21.81 20.07 -17.92
CA MET A 25 22.08 20.49 -19.29
C MET A 25 23.56 20.23 -19.62
N LEU A 26 23.82 19.60 -20.77
CA LEU A 26 25.20 19.32 -21.19
C LEU A 26 25.80 20.54 -21.88
N HIS A 27 26.98 20.97 -21.42
CA HIS A 27 27.74 22.09 -21.99
C HIS A 27 26.94 23.40 -22.08
N ALA A 28 26.13 23.68 -21.05
CA ALA A 28 25.36 24.91 -20.94
C ALA A 28 26.11 26.00 -20.17
N ASP A 29 25.97 27.26 -20.61
CA ASP A 29 26.53 28.43 -19.94
C ASP A 29 25.86 28.64 -18.56
N PRO A 30 26.57 29.09 -17.51
CA PRO A 30 25.99 29.36 -16.20
C PRO A 30 24.79 30.33 -16.19
N ALA A 31 24.63 31.15 -17.22
CA ALA A 31 23.50 32.06 -17.40
C ALA A 31 22.27 31.39 -18.03
N GLU A 32 22.44 30.27 -18.73
CA GLU A 32 21.37 29.54 -19.39
C GLU A 32 20.54 28.74 -18.37
N SER A 33 19.22 28.82 -18.48
CA SER A 33 18.29 28.08 -17.62
C SER A 33 17.11 27.52 -18.40
N ILE A 34 16.48 26.50 -17.84
CA ILE A 34 15.20 25.94 -18.28
C ILE A 34 14.36 25.62 -17.05
N LEU A 35 13.04 25.67 -17.20
CA LEU A 35 12.11 25.15 -16.20
C LEU A 35 11.65 23.76 -16.63
N VAL A 36 11.85 22.75 -15.78
CA VAL A 36 11.43 21.38 -16.07
C VAL A 36 10.26 21.02 -15.15
N SER A 37 9.15 20.59 -15.72
CA SER A 37 8.01 20.04 -14.99
C SER A 37 8.02 18.51 -15.13
N VAL A 38 8.15 17.78 -14.03
CA VAL A 38 8.14 16.31 -14.02
C VAL A 38 6.86 15.82 -13.36
N PHE A 39 6.13 14.92 -14.03
CA PHE A 39 4.91 14.32 -13.48
C PHE A 39 5.23 13.28 -12.38
N TYR A 40 4.47 13.29 -11.28
CA TYR A 40 4.57 12.29 -10.20
C TYR A 40 3.17 11.87 -9.72
N SER A 41 2.76 10.62 -9.97
CA SER A 41 1.41 10.12 -9.65
C SER A 41 1.17 9.81 -8.18
N ASN A 42 2.22 9.39 -7.47
CA ASN A 42 2.11 8.73 -6.16
C ASN A 42 2.26 9.74 -5.00
N PRO A 43 1.58 9.50 -3.86
CA PRO A 43 1.74 10.32 -2.66
C PRO A 43 3.14 10.06 -2.06
N GLN A 44 4.02 11.04 -2.22
CA GLN A 44 5.39 10.99 -1.72
C GLN A 44 5.92 12.41 -1.57
N ARG A 45 6.90 12.60 -0.69
CA ARG A 45 7.63 13.87 -0.65
C ARG A 45 8.68 13.88 -1.76
N LEU A 46 8.79 14.99 -2.47
CA LEU A 46 9.80 15.18 -3.51
C LEU A 46 10.86 16.13 -2.98
N ASP A 47 12.02 15.58 -2.65
CA ASP A 47 13.15 16.34 -2.14
C ASP A 47 14.10 16.67 -3.31
N VAL A 48 14.39 17.97 -3.47
CA VAL A 48 15.26 18.48 -4.54
C VAL A 48 16.60 18.86 -3.95
N TYR A 49 17.69 18.49 -4.62
CA TYR A 49 19.04 18.69 -4.15
C TYR A 49 19.96 19.29 -5.22
N THR A 50 20.83 20.19 -4.76
CA THR A 50 21.94 20.76 -5.53
C THR A 50 23.21 20.66 -4.70
N ASP A 51 24.29 20.15 -5.28
CA ASP A 51 25.54 19.90 -4.54
C ASP A 51 25.33 19.16 -3.21
N ASN A 52 24.42 18.17 -3.22
CA ASN A 52 24.00 17.38 -2.05
C ASN A 52 23.27 18.15 -0.94
N VAL A 53 22.91 19.42 -1.15
CA VAL A 53 22.16 20.24 -0.19
C VAL A 53 20.70 20.35 -0.62
N LEU A 54 19.78 20.16 0.33
CA LEU A 54 18.34 20.28 0.11
C LEU A 54 17.98 21.71 -0.33
N VAL A 55 17.24 21.80 -1.43
CA VAL A 55 16.61 23.04 -1.90
C VAL A 55 15.11 22.92 -1.61
N ALA A 56 14.66 23.60 -0.57
CA ALA A 56 13.25 23.57 -0.20
C ALA A 56 12.34 24.21 -1.28
N PRO A 57 11.10 23.74 -1.39
CA PRO A 57 10.11 24.35 -2.27
C PRO A 57 9.91 25.83 -1.98
N THR A 58 9.57 26.61 -2.99
CA THR A 58 9.28 28.06 -2.90
C THR A 58 8.13 28.41 -1.95
N ASN A 59 7.25 27.46 -1.65
CA ASN A 59 6.14 27.59 -0.70
C ASN A 59 6.42 26.96 0.67
N ALA A 60 7.66 26.60 0.97
CA ALA A 60 8.05 26.04 2.25
C ALA A 60 8.00 27.09 3.38
N GLU A 61 7.44 26.68 4.51
CA GLU A 61 7.46 27.41 5.78
C GLU A 61 8.21 26.57 6.81
N TRP A 62 9.43 27.00 7.12
CA TRP A 62 10.35 26.29 8.00
C TRP A 62 9.93 26.38 9.46
N ASN A 63 10.16 25.30 10.21
CA ASN A 63 10.15 25.34 11.65
C ASN A 63 11.34 26.17 12.18
N ALA A 64 11.29 26.55 13.46
CA ALA A 64 12.35 27.36 14.08
C ALA A 64 13.74 26.71 14.05
N ALA A 65 13.81 25.38 13.94
CA ALA A 65 15.06 24.62 13.91
C ALA A 65 15.64 24.43 12.49
N ASN A 66 14.93 24.84 11.43
CA ASN A 66 15.25 24.55 10.03
C ASN A 66 15.50 23.06 9.74
N THR A 67 14.75 22.19 10.41
CA THR A 67 14.82 20.72 10.21
C THR A 67 13.65 20.18 9.41
N ASP A 68 12.53 20.91 9.41
CA ASP A 68 11.27 20.50 8.79
C ASP A 68 10.51 21.73 8.26
N TYR A 69 9.66 21.52 7.28
CA TYR A 69 8.81 22.56 6.69
C TYR A 69 7.38 22.08 6.44
N THR A 70 6.45 23.02 6.47
CA THR A 70 5.09 22.87 5.94
C THR A 70 4.98 23.55 4.58
N LEU A 71 4.00 23.16 3.78
CA LEU A 71 3.78 23.74 2.46
C LEU A 71 2.58 24.67 2.50
N ARG A 72 2.78 25.93 2.11
CA ARG A 72 1.69 26.89 1.99
C ARG A 72 0.85 26.58 0.75
N LYS A 73 -0.47 26.61 0.92
CA LYS A 73 -1.40 26.45 -0.19
C LYS A 73 -1.37 27.70 -1.09
N PRO A 74 -1.25 27.56 -2.42
CA PRO A 74 -1.36 28.69 -3.34
C PRO A 74 -2.71 29.40 -3.19
N SER A 75 -2.68 30.73 -3.15
CA SER A 75 -3.87 31.59 -3.21
C SER A 75 -4.33 31.86 -4.65
N TYR A 76 -3.42 31.72 -5.62
CA TYR A 76 -3.70 31.84 -7.05
C TYR A 76 -2.74 30.95 -7.86
N SER A 77 -3.13 30.61 -9.09
CA SER A 77 -2.32 29.77 -9.97
C SER A 77 -0.99 30.47 -10.30
N GLY A 78 0.12 29.73 -10.18
CA GLY A 78 1.45 30.24 -10.50
C GLY A 78 2.19 30.95 -9.36
N GLN A 79 1.56 31.22 -8.21
CA GLN A 79 2.14 32.01 -7.10
C GLN A 79 3.55 31.56 -6.69
N TYR A 80 3.80 30.26 -6.70
CA TYR A 80 5.03 29.65 -6.22
C TYR A 80 5.86 29.02 -7.34
N VAL A 81 5.49 29.21 -8.60
CA VAL A 81 6.22 28.60 -9.73
C VAL A 81 7.58 29.30 -9.90
N PRO A 82 8.70 28.54 -9.96
CA PRO A 82 10.03 29.10 -10.17
C PRO A 82 10.12 29.91 -11.48
N GLN A 83 10.88 30.99 -11.43
CA GLN A 83 11.19 31.84 -12.58
C GLN A 83 12.54 31.44 -13.20
N LEU A 84 12.72 31.71 -14.49
CA LEU A 84 13.96 31.38 -15.23
C LEU A 84 15.21 32.11 -14.67
N SER A 85 15.01 33.20 -13.93
CA SER A 85 16.05 33.96 -13.24
C SER A 85 16.44 33.39 -11.88
N ASP A 86 15.71 32.42 -11.34
CA ASP A 86 15.94 31.93 -9.98
C ASP A 86 17.22 31.08 -9.88
N ALA A 87 17.54 30.66 -8.65
CA ALA A 87 18.68 29.80 -8.39
C ALA A 87 18.42 28.36 -8.86
N LEU A 88 19.48 27.66 -9.25
CA LEU A 88 19.46 26.22 -9.56
C LEU A 88 18.70 25.43 -8.49
N GLY A 89 17.85 24.50 -8.90
CA GLY A 89 17.10 23.63 -8.00
C GLY A 89 15.88 24.27 -7.33
N THR A 90 15.65 25.58 -7.52
CA THR A 90 14.43 26.25 -7.04
C THR A 90 13.21 25.52 -7.61
N ASN A 91 12.29 25.10 -6.74
CA ASN A 91 11.26 24.14 -7.10
C ASN A 91 9.89 24.41 -6.45
N PHE A 92 8.86 23.81 -7.05
CA PHE A 92 7.49 23.83 -6.55
C PHE A 92 6.74 22.60 -7.04
N PHE A 93 6.08 21.89 -6.13
CA PHE A 93 5.17 20.81 -6.51
C PHE A 93 3.74 21.35 -6.65
N ASP A 94 3.24 21.30 -7.88
CA ASP A 94 1.87 21.65 -8.22
C ASP A 94 0.99 20.43 -7.94
N GLN A 95 0.30 20.42 -6.79
CA GLN A 95 -0.52 19.28 -6.36
C GLN A 95 -1.67 18.98 -7.33
N ASP A 96 -2.34 20.02 -7.86
CA ASP A 96 -3.49 19.88 -8.75
C ASP A 96 -3.08 19.21 -10.08
N TYR A 97 -1.90 19.59 -10.59
CA TYR A 97 -1.35 19.00 -11.80
C TYR A 97 -0.36 17.86 -11.52
N LYS A 98 -0.09 17.51 -10.27
CA LYS A 98 0.94 16.53 -9.90
C LYS A 98 2.28 16.72 -10.64
N MET A 99 2.70 17.98 -10.83
CA MET A 99 3.93 18.34 -11.56
C MET A 99 4.93 18.98 -10.59
N LEU A 100 6.10 18.36 -10.45
CA LEU A 100 7.25 19.01 -9.82
C LEU A 100 7.94 19.91 -10.83
N LYS A 101 7.85 21.22 -10.60
CA LYS A 101 8.52 22.24 -11.40
C LYS A 101 9.86 22.56 -10.76
N VAL A 102 10.96 22.39 -11.48
CA VAL A 102 12.33 22.56 -10.98
C VAL A 102 13.15 23.38 -11.98
N LEU A 103 13.87 24.38 -11.48
CA LEU A 103 14.80 25.14 -12.31
C LEU A 103 16.12 24.38 -12.51
N VAL A 104 16.50 24.17 -13.77
CA VAL A 104 17.83 23.67 -14.16
C VAL A 104 18.62 24.81 -14.78
N ARG A 105 19.86 25.03 -14.32
CA ARG A 105 20.68 26.19 -14.71
C ARG A 105 22.14 25.77 -14.92
N GLY A 106 22.71 26.21 -16.05
CA GLY A 106 24.05 25.82 -16.47
C GLY A 106 24.24 24.31 -16.55
N SER A 107 25.48 23.87 -16.36
CA SER A 107 25.86 22.44 -16.44
C SER A 107 25.82 21.71 -15.10
N GLN A 108 25.36 22.36 -14.03
CA GLN A 108 25.26 21.74 -12.71
C GLN A 108 24.01 20.85 -12.62
N PRO A 109 24.11 19.65 -12.03
CA PRO A 109 22.99 18.74 -11.90
C PRO A 109 22.05 19.14 -10.78
N VAL A 110 20.76 18.86 -10.97
CA VAL A 110 19.75 18.82 -9.92
C VAL A 110 19.33 17.37 -9.70
N GLU A 111 19.27 16.93 -8.45
CA GLU A 111 18.78 15.60 -8.09
C GLU A 111 17.42 15.71 -7.40
N ILE A 112 16.46 14.90 -7.83
CA ILE A 112 15.15 14.74 -7.23
C ILE A 112 15.09 13.35 -6.60
N ARG A 113 14.76 13.29 -5.32
CA ARG A 113 14.57 12.04 -4.57
C ARG A 113 13.16 11.96 -4.02
N THR A 114 12.51 10.83 -4.24
CA THR A 114 11.19 10.53 -3.68
C THR A 114 11.34 9.94 -2.28
N SER A 115 10.81 10.60 -1.26
CA SER A 115 10.75 10.06 0.10
C SER A 115 9.35 9.49 0.39
N PRO A 116 9.28 8.26 0.91
CA PRO A 116 8.00 7.60 1.17
C PRO A 116 7.23 8.30 2.29
N LEU A 117 5.90 8.21 2.22
CA LEU A 117 5.00 8.65 3.28
C LEU A 117 3.85 7.66 3.42
N LEU A 118 3.29 7.56 4.61
CA LEU A 118 2.10 6.78 4.91
C LEU A 118 0.93 7.75 5.14
N VAL A 119 -0.16 7.61 4.38
CA VAL A 119 -1.37 8.42 4.60
C VAL A 119 -2.41 7.59 5.32
N ILE A 120 -3.03 8.19 6.34
CA ILE A 120 -4.06 7.58 7.15
C ILE A 120 -5.25 8.53 7.20
N ALA A 121 -6.46 8.01 6.99
CA ALA A 121 -7.70 8.76 7.11
C ALA A 121 -8.59 8.11 8.18
N PHE A 122 -8.71 8.70 9.35
CA PHE A 122 -9.58 8.20 10.42
C PHE A 122 -11.00 8.69 10.23
N GLU A 123 -11.97 7.80 10.41
CA GLU A 123 -13.38 8.17 10.59
C GLU A 123 -13.69 8.18 12.09
N LEU A 124 -13.81 9.39 12.63
CA LEU A 124 -14.08 9.65 14.05
C LEU A 124 -15.55 10.01 14.25
N PRO A 125 -16.13 9.71 15.43
CA PRO A 125 -17.48 10.12 15.77
C PRO A 125 -17.59 11.65 15.78
N ALA A 126 -18.84 12.12 15.72
CA ALA A 126 -19.14 13.54 15.76
C ALA A 126 -18.59 14.19 17.03
N MET A 127 -17.64 15.09 16.84
CA MET A 127 -17.12 16.02 17.83
C MET A 127 -16.89 17.36 17.13
N THR A 128 -16.97 18.45 17.87
CA THR A 128 -16.60 19.77 17.31
C THR A 128 -15.10 19.81 17.02
N GLU A 129 -14.65 20.66 16.11
CA GLU A 129 -13.21 20.85 15.85
C GLU A 129 -12.48 21.30 17.13
N ASP A 130 -13.16 22.10 17.96
CA ASP A 130 -12.66 22.53 19.28
C ASP A 130 -12.59 21.38 20.31
N GLU A 131 -13.43 20.36 20.16
CA GLU A 131 -13.38 19.11 20.95
C GLU A 131 -12.39 18.11 20.37
N PHE A 132 -12.06 18.22 19.09
CA PHE A 132 -11.04 17.41 18.43
C PHE A 132 -9.65 17.97 18.76
N PHE A 133 -9.10 17.51 19.88
CA PHE A 133 -7.72 17.82 20.27
C PHE A 133 -6.73 17.08 19.36
N GLY A 134 -6.41 17.65 18.20
CA GLY A 134 -5.47 17.07 17.22
C GLY A 134 -4.11 16.71 17.81
N ASP A 135 -3.61 17.50 18.77
CA ASP A 135 -2.37 17.21 19.49
C ASP A 135 -2.44 15.88 20.26
N ASN A 136 -3.58 15.56 20.88
CA ASN A 136 -3.76 14.29 21.57
C ASN A 136 -3.77 13.12 20.58
N LEU A 137 -4.34 13.28 19.39
CA LEU A 137 -4.28 12.27 18.33
C LEU A 137 -2.83 12.01 17.91
N VAL A 138 -2.07 13.06 17.64
CA VAL A 138 -0.65 12.96 17.27
C VAL A 138 0.15 12.26 18.37
N GLN A 139 -0.01 12.66 19.64
CA GLN A 139 0.70 12.06 20.76
C GLN A 139 0.34 10.59 20.98
N ASN A 140 -0.95 10.25 20.93
CA ASN A 140 -1.39 8.86 21.12
C ASN A 140 -0.95 7.96 19.96
N LEU A 141 -1.02 8.44 18.72
CA LEU A 141 -0.50 7.71 17.56
C LEU A 141 1.01 7.52 17.67
N ALA A 142 1.76 8.57 18.02
CA ALA A 142 3.20 8.50 18.22
C ALA A 142 3.57 7.47 19.30
N ALA A 143 2.85 7.46 20.42
CA ALA A 143 3.06 6.50 21.50
C ALA A 143 2.73 5.06 21.07
N PHE A 144 1.61 4.85 20.38
CA PHE A 144 1.19 3.54 19.87
C PHE A 144 2.19 2.98 18.85
N LEU A 145 2.58 3.81 17.87
CA LEU A 145 3.49 3.45 16.78
C LEU A 145 4.97 3.45 17.19
N LYS A 146 5.28 3.98 18.39
CA LYS A 146 6.64 4.16 18.91
C LYS A 146 7.53 4.98 17.99
N ILE A 147 6.99 6.07 17.45
CA ILE A 147 7.70 7.03 16.61
C ILE A 147 7.69 8.43 17.22
N PRO A 148 8.65 9.29 16.86
CA PRO A 148 8.62 10.70 17.22
C PRO A 148 7.34 11.42 16.74
N PRO A 149 6.72 12.30 17.56
CA PRO A 149 5.53 13.04 17.17
C PRO A 149 5.71 13.95 15.93
N ASP A 150 6.92 14.45 15.68
CA ASP A 150 7.25 15.29 14.52
C ASP A 150 7.25 14.53 13.19
N MET A 151 7.18 13.19 13.22
CA MET A 151 6.93 12.39 12.02
C MET A 151 5.44 12.38 11.61
N ILE A 152 4.52 12.79 12.49
CA ILE A 152 3.08 12.71 12.29
C ILE A 152 2.52 14.11 12.05
N ARG A 153 1.77 14.30 10.96
CA ARG A 153 1.16 15.59 10.63
C ARG A 153 -0.29 15.42 10.23
N ILE A 154 -1.19 16.16 10.87
CA ILE A 154 -2.58 16.28 10.41
C ILE A 154 -2.59 17.20 9.19
N THR A 155 -3.08 16.69 8.06
CA THR A 155 -3.09 17.43 6.78
C THR A 155 -4.46 17.96 6.42
N LYS A 156 -5.53 17.24 6.77
CA LYS A 156 -6.91 17.65 6.51
C LYS A 156 -7.83 17.24 7.65
N ILE A 157 -8.75 18.12 7.99
CA ILE A 157 -9.87 17.84 8.88
C ILE A 157 -11.13 18.19 8.08
N ILE A 158 -11.94 17.18 7.79
CA ILE A 158 -13.14 17.32 6.97
C ILE A 158 -14.37 16.95 7.81
N PRO A 159 -15.21 17.93 8.17
CA PRO A 159 -16.53 17.63 8.70
C PRO A 159 -17.41 17.12 7.55
N GLU A 160 -18.08 15.97 7.75
CA GLU A 160 -18.87 15.26 6.72
C GLU A 160 -19.96 16.12 6.05
N ASN A 161 -20.36 17.27 6.63
CA ASN A 161 -21.47 18.12 6.17
C ASN A 161 -21.12 19.59 5.88
N ALA A 162 -19.90 19.92 5.43
CA ALA A 162 -19.56 21.30 5.04
C ALA A 162 -20.46 21.92 3.94
N GLY A 163 -21.27 21.10 3.22
CA GLY A 163 -22.17 21.55 2.15
C GLY A 163 -23.69 21.38 2.38
N ALA A 164 -24.14 20.66 3.43
CA ALA A 164 -25.54 20.30 3.60
C ALA A 164 -26.22 21.15 4.68
N ARG A 165 -26.78 22.31 4.28
CA ARG A 165 -27.45 23.28 5.16
C ARG A 165 -28.70 22.79 5.93
N ARG A 166 -29.04 21.50 5.92
CA ARG A 166 -30.24 20.99 6.63
C ARG A 166 -30.19 19.48 6.88
N ARG A 167 -29.58 19.07 8.00
CA ARG A 167 -30.15 18.10 8.98
C ARG A 167 -29.12 17.76 10.07
N LYS A 168 -29.51 17.97 11.32
CA LYS A 168 -28.85 17.46 12.53
C LYS A 168 -28.94 15.93 12.58
N ARG A 169 -28.03 15.23 11.90
CA ARG A 169 -27.57 13.90 12.32
C ARG A 169 -26.10 14.03 12.70
N SER A 170 -25.66 13.25 13.69
CA SER A 170 -24.28 13.17 14.15
C SER A 170 -23.32 13.10 12.97
N THR A 171 -22.55 14.17 12.75
CA THR A 171 -21.63 14.32 11.63
C THR A 171 -20.33 13.60 11.93
N SER A 172 -19.97 12.55 11.20
CA SER A 172 -18.63 11.96 11.36
C SER A 172 -17.55 12.99 10.96
N LEU A 173 -16.37 12.88 11.57
CA LEU A 173 -15.21 13.71 11.29
C LEU A 173 -14.18 12.85 10.58
N LYS A 174 -13.76 13.25 9.37
CA LYS A 174 -12.66 12.60 8.66
C LYS A 174 -11.37 13.36 8.91
N VAL A 175 -10.37 12.70 9.48
CA VAL A 175 -9.07 13.30 9.77
C VAL A 175 -7.99 12.58 8.97
N GLU A 176 -7.33 13.32 8.10
CA GLU A 176 -6.20 12.84 7.30
C GLU A 176 -4.88 13.17 7.99
N VAL A 177 -4.03 12.18 8.12
CA VAL A 177 -2.74 12.22 8.78
C VAL A 177 -1.69 11.66 7.84
N GLU A 178 -0.57 12.36 7.70
CA GLU A 178 0.63 11.87 7.04
C GLU A 178 1.67 11.47 8.09
N ILE A 179 2.27 10.30 7.90
CA ILE A 179 3.45 9.86 8.64
C ILE A 179 4.64 9.80 7.69
N LYS A 180 5.67 10.59 7.97
CA LYS A 180 6.89 10.66 7.15
C LYS A 180 8.09 11.07 7.99
N LYS A 181 9.28 10.67 7.57
CA LYS A 181 10.53 11.16 8.16
C LYS A 181 10.79 12.60 7.73
N LEU A 182 11.52 13.37 8.52
CA LEU A 182 11.90 14.75 8.17
C LEU A 182 12.79 14.83 6.91
N PRO A 183 12.82 15.97 6.20
CA PRO A 183 13.70 16.18 5.06
C PRO A 183 15.19 16.06 5.43
N VAL A 184 15.95 15.32 4.63
CA VAL A 184 17.41 15.22 4.82
C VAL A 184 18.05 16.47 4.25
N GLN A 185 18.68 17.28 5.10
CA GLN A 185 19.25 18.58 4.71
C GLN A 185 20.52 18.46 3.85
N GLN A 186 21.35 17.45 4.14
CA GLN A 186 22.57 17.15 3.40
C GLN A 186 22.63 15.66 3.10
N MET A 187 22.70 15.32 1.81
CA MET A 187 22.79 13.93 1.38
C MET A 187 24.17 13.35 1.68
N SER A 188 24.17 12.09 2.09
CA SER A 188 25.35 11.22 2.14
C SER A 188 25.19 10.06 1.16
N ASN A 189 26.27 9.32 0.92
CA ASN A 189 26.22 8.09 0.12
C ASN A 189 25.32 6.99 0.73
N SER A 190 24.92 7.12 2.01
CA SER A 190 24.08 6.16 2.74
C SER A 190 22.62 6.60 2.88
N THR A 191 22.21 7.71 2.26
CA THR A 191 20.83 8.19 2.33
C THR A 191 19.96 7.41 1.34
N ASP A 192 19.70 6.14 1.64
CA ASP A 192 18.70 5.35 0.92
C ASP A 192 17.38 5.31 1.69
N ASN A 193 16.27 5.38 0.96
CA ASN A 193 14.93 5.48 1.54
C ASN A 193 14.36 4.09 1.90
N GLU A 194 15.19 3.04 1.86
CA GLU A 194 14.80 1.66 2.16
C GLU A 194 14.42 1.45 3.63
N GLU A 195 15.22 2.01 4.55
CA GLU A 195 14.93 1.95 5.99
C GLU A 195 13.64 2.70 6.31
N ASP A 196 13.44 3.86 5.68
CA ASP A 196 12.26 4.70 5.84
C ASP A 196 11.01 3.97 5.33
N PHE A 197 11.10 3.33 4.16
CA PHE A 197 10.03 2.50 3.61
C PHE A 197 9.70 1.33 4.55
N THR A 198 10.72 0.60 5.01
CA THR A 198 10.54 -0.55 5.91
C THR A 198 9.86 -0.15 7.21
N LEU A 199 10.27 0.99 7.79
CA LEU A 199 9.63 1.57 8.96
C LEU A 199 8.16 1.87 8.66
N LEU A 200 7.86 2.69 7.66
CA LEU A 200 6.48 3.10 7.34
C LEU A 200 5.58 1.92 6.98
N LYS A 201 6.11 0.89 6.30
CA LYS A 201 5.42 -0.37 6.01
C LYS A 201 5.06 -1.11 7.30
N SER A 202 5.97 -1.19 8.25
CA SER A 202 5.70 -1.80 9.57
C SER A 202 4.68 -1.01 10.40
N LEU A 203 4.64 0.32 10.26
CA LEU A 203 3.63 1.16 10.92
C LEU A 203 2.24 0.90 10.33
N ALA A 204 2.14 0.81 9.01
CA ALA A 204 0.90 0.47 8.30
C ALA A 204 0.40 -0.92 8.74
N ASP A 205 1.31 -1.90 8.85
CA ASP A 205 1.00 -3.24 9.34
C ASP A 205 0.46 -3.21 10.78
N ASN A 206 1.16 -2.55 11.71
CA ASN A 206 0.73 -2.44 13.11
C ASN A 206 -0.66 -1.79 13.26
N LEU A 207 -0.90 -0.68 12.53
CA LEU A 207 -2.20 0.00 12.52
C LEU A 207 -3.29 -0.88 11.92
N GLY A 208 -3.02 -1.50 10.77
CA GLY A 208 -3.96 -2.37 10.09
C GLY A 208 -4.31 -3.58 10.94
N GLN A 209 -3.35 -4.20 11.62
CA GLN A 209 -3.60 -5.32 12.52
C GLN A 209 -4.43 -4.93 13.74
N ALA A 210 -4.16 -3.75 14.33
CA ALA A 210 -4.96 -3.24 15.44
C ALA A 210 -6.40 -2.93 15.00
N ALA A 211 -6.58 -2.39 13.79
CA ALA A 211 -7.89 -2.12 13.21
C ALA A 211 -8.66 -3.43 12.95
N VAL A 212 -8.04 -4.38 12.24
CA VAL A 212 -8.62 -5.70 11.93
C VAL A 212 -9.05 -6.44 13.20
N SER A 213 -8.26 -6.35 14.28
CA SER A 213 -8.55 -6.95 15.58
C SER A 213 -9.51 -6.15 16.47
N GLY A 214 -10.03 -5.00 16.02
CA GLY A 214 -10.95 -4.18 16.82
C GLY A 214 -10.30 -3.48 18.03
N ASN A 215 -8.97 -3.53 18.14
CA ASN A 215 -8.21 -2.98 19.26
C ASN A 215 -7.68 -1.56 19.01
N LEU A 216 -7.84 -1.03 17.78
CA LEU A 216 -7.32 0.28 17.40
C LEU A 216 -7.82 1.39 18.33
N SER A 217 -9.13 1.44 18.60
CA SER A 217 -9.72 2.50 19.41
C SER A 217 -9.15 2.56 20.83
N GLN A 218 -8.92 1.38 21.43
CA GLN A 218 -8.27 1.27 22.74
C GLN A 218 -6.79 1.68 22.67
N SER A 219 -6.11 1.32 21.58
CA SER A 219 -4.68 1.57 21.41
C SER A 219 -4.35 3.05 21.23
N ILE A 220 -5.20 3.79 20.52
CA ILE A 220 -4.97 5.22 20.24
C ILE A 220 -5.81 6.15 21.13
N GLY A 221 -6.71 5.61 21.96
CA GLY A 221 -7.54 6.40 22.86
C GLY A 221 -8.65 7.22 22.20
N PHE A 222 -8.97 6.93 20.94
CA PHE A 222 -10.08 7.55 20.19
C PHE A 222 -11.04 6.46 19.72
N ASN A 223 -12.34 6.75 19.69
CA ASN A 223 -13.27 5.82 19.06
C ASN A 223 -13.13 5.92 17.54
N VAL A 224 -12.60 4.89 16.90
CA VAL A 224 -12.42 4.79 15.45
C VAL A 224 -13.33 3.67 14.95
N SER A 225 -14.25 3.98 14.04
CA SER A 225 -15.05 2.96 13.36
C SER A 225 -14.28 2.27 12.24
N SER A 226 -13.49 3.06 11.53
CA SER A 226 -12.87 2.71 10.26
C SER A 226 -11.72 3.66 9.96
N MET A 227 -10.82 3.19 9.11
CA MET A 227 -9.63 3.92 8.68
C MET A 227 -9.36 3.66 7.21
N GLY A 228 -9.00 4.70 6.47
CA GLY A 228 -8.38 4.59 5.17
C GLY A 228 -6.85 4.56 5.31
N ILE A 229 -6.19 3.65 4.61
CA ILE A 229 -4.72 3.60 4.54
C ILE A 229 -4.28 3.73 3.09
N ILE A 230 -3.31 4.60 2.83
CA ILE A 230 -2.52 4.58 1.60
C ILE A 230 -1.09 4.22 2.00
N PRO A 231 -0.62 3.00 1.71
CA PRO A 231 0.71 2.56 2.11
C PRO A 231 1.80 3.36 1.37
N PRO A 232 3.01 3.43 1.92
CA PRO A 232 4.13 4.05 1.21
C PRO A 232 4.42 3.27 -0.08
N PRO A 233 4.80 3.96 -1.17
CA PRO A 233 5.23 3.27 -2.39
C PRO A 233 6.47 2.41 -2.08
N PRO A 234 6.56 1.19 -2.65
CA PRO A 234 7.69 0.29 -2.40
C PRO A 234 9.02 0.90 -2.85
N SER A 235 10.10 0.64 -2.10
CA SER A 235 11.45 1.04 -2.53
C SER A 235 11.83 0.28 -3.80
N SER A 236 12.70 0.86 -4.63
CA SER A 236 13.15 0.24 -5.89
C SER A 236 13.80 -1.15 -5.72
N SER A 237 14.18 -1.52 -4.50
CA SER A 237 14.77 -2.81 -4.12
C SER A 237 13.76 -3.84 -3.60
N ASP A 238 12.55 -3.43 -3.21
CA ASP A 238 11.49 -4.35 -2.78
C ASP A 238 10.90 -5.08 -3.99
N GLU A 239 10.61 -6.37 -3.86
CA GLU A 239 10.07 -7.17 -4.97
C GLU A 239 8.73 -6.63 -5.50
N SER A 240 7.92 -6.03 -4.63
CA SER A 240 6.64 -5.40 -4.99
C SER A 240 6.80 -4.15 -5.86
N TRP A 241 8.00 -3.56 -5.94
CA TRP A 241 8.27 -2.46 -6.87
C TRP A 241 8.09 -2.87 -8.33
N LYS A 242 8.31 -4.14 -8.69
CA LYS A 242 8.13 -4.60 -10.07
C LYS A 242 6.69 -4.46 -10.55
N GLU A 243 5.73 -4.62 -9.64
CA GLU A 243 4.31 -4.48 -9.95
C GLU A 243 3.94 -2.99 -10.01
N GLU A 244 4.34 -2.22 -8.99
CA GLU A 244 4.09 -0.78 -8.91
C GLU A 244 4.70 -0.02 -10.10
N ALA A 245 5.95 -0.33 -10.47
CA ALA A 245 6.67 0.37 -11.54
C ALA A 245 6.01 0.22 -12.92
N ASN A 246 5.17 -0.79 -13.11
CA ASN A 246 4.42 -1.05 -14.34
C ASN A 246 2.95 -0.61 -14.24
N ALA A 247 2.52 -0.08 -13.10
CA ALA A 247 1.16 0.41 -12.92
C ALA A 247 0.88 1.60 -13.85
N GLU A 248 -0.36 1.68 -14.33
CA GLU A 248 -0.83 2.83 -15.09
C GLU A 248 -0.85 4.07 -14.19
N VAL A 249 -0.23 5.15 -14.66
CA VAL A 249 -0.12 6.39 -13.89
C VAL A 249 -1.15 7.42 -14.35
N THR A 250 -1.95 7.90 -13.40
CA THR A 250 -2.99 8.91 -13.67
C THR A 250 -2.89 10.08 -12.70
N ARG A 251 -3.66 11.15 -12.99
CA ARG A 251 -3.82 12.31 -12.12
C ARG A 251 -4.80 12.04 -10.97
N GLU A 252 -5.46 10.89 -10.95
CA GLU A 252 -6.45 10.56 -9.93
C GLU A 252 -5.79 10.35 -8.58
N GLU A 253 -6.53 10.62 -7.50
CA GLU A 253 -6.04 10.35 -6.15
C GLU A 253 -5.81 8.85 -5.95
N PRO A 254 -4.79 8.45 -5.17
CA PRO A 254 -4.48 7.05 -4.94
C PRO A 254 -5.65 6.32 -4.27
N THR A 255 -5.75 5.03 -4.55
CA THR A 255 -6.79 4.18 -3.95
C THR A 255 -6.57 4.06 -2.45
N VAL A 256 -7.59 4.42 -1.68
CA VAL A 256 -7.58 4.30 -0.23
C VAL A 256 -8.01 2.88 0.16
N SER A 257 -7.17 2.18 0.92
CA SER A 257 -7.51 0.87 1.48
C SER A 257 -8.40 1.05 2.71
N TYR A 258 -9.65 0.60 2.64
CA TYR A 258 -10.58 0.64 3.77
C TYR A 258 -10.25 -0.46 4.77
N VAL A 259 -10.02 -0.10 6.03
CA VAL A 259 -9.68 -1.01 7.12
C VAL A 259 -10.58 -0.73 8.31
N SER A 260 -11.18 -1.79 8.84
CA SER A 260 -12.01 -1.78 10.05
C SER A 260 -11.89 -3.12 10.76
N SER A 261 -12.63 -3.31 11.85
CA SER A 261 -12.67 -4.60 12.56
C SER A 261 -13.27 -5.67 11.65
N VAL A 262 -12.55 -6.78 11.50
CA VAL A 262 -13.11 -7.95 10.79
C VAL A 262 -14.18 -8.56 11.67
N ASN A 263 -15.35 -8.81 11.08
CA ASN A 263 -16.46 -9.49 11.72
C ASN A 263 -16.58 -10.93 11.19
N ASN A 264 -16.39 -11.12 9.90
CA ASN A 264 -16.54 -12.44 9.28
C ASN A 264 -15.54 -12.67 8.15
N LEU A 265 -15.16 -13.94 7.98
CA LEU A 265 -14.41 -14.43 6.84
C LEU A 265 -15.38 -15.22 5.96
N LEU A 266 -15.68 -14.70 4.77
CA LEU A 266 -16.63 -15.32 3.85
C LEU A 266 -15.89 -16.20 2.86
N LEU A 267 -16.33 -17.45 2.70
CA LEU A 267 -15.90 -18.30 1.59
C LEU A 267 -16.73 -17.94 0.35
N MET A 268 -16.13 -17.15 -0.55
CA MET A 268 -16.80 -16.62 -1.74
C MET A 268 -16.80 -17.62 -2.89
N VAL A 269 -15.74 -18.42 -2.99
CA VAL A 269 -15.62 -19.51 -3.97
C VAL A 269 -15.31 -20.79 -3.21
N GLU A 270 -16.23 -21.76 -3.30
CA GLU A 270 -16.07 -23.08 -2.68
C GLU A 270 -14.95 -23.87 -3.37
N PRO A 271 -14.12 -24.63 -2.62
CA PRO A 271 -13.21 -25.57 -3.23
C PRO A 271 -14.00 -26.72 -3.90
N ILE A 272 -13.52 -27.15 -5.07
CA ILE A 272 -14.03 -28.36 -5.74
C ILE A 272 -12.88 -29.35 -5.86
N ALA A 273 -12.96 -30.43 -5.10
CA ALA A 273 -12.01 -31.52 -5.21
C ALA A 273 -12.28 -32.38 -6.46
N GLY A 274 -11.22 -32.99 -7.00
CA GLY A 274 -11.35 -34.03 -8.01
C GLY A 274 -11.84 -35.35 -7.43
N GLU A 275 -12.19 -36.30 -8.31
CA GLU A 275 -12.59 -37.65 -7.87
C GLU A 275 -11.44 -38.38 -7.17
N PHE A 276 -10.20 -38.14 -7.61
CA PHE A 276 -8.99 -38.74 -7.07
C PHE A 276 -8.09 -37.71 -6.39
N VAL A 277 -7.18 -38.17 -5.53
CA VAL A 277 -6.15 -37.32 -4.91
C VAL A 277 -5.39 -36.49 -5.95
N GLY A 278 -5.11 -35.24 -5.63
CA GLY A 278 -4.49 -34.28 -6.53
C GLY A 278 -4.95 -32.83 -6.30
N PRO A 279 -4.63 -31.93 -7.24
CA PRO A 279 -5.08 -30.53 -7.22
C PRO A 279 -6.60 -30.38 -7.18
N LEU A 280 -7.08 -29.32 -6.52
CA LEU A 280 -8.48 -28.94 -6.63
C LEU A 280 -8.80 -28.49 -8.07
N TYR A 281 -9.97 -28.88 -8.57
CA TYR A 281 -10.52 -28.37 -9.84
C TYR A 281 -10.95 -26.91 -9.75
N GLN A 282 -11.38 -26.48 -8.55
CA GLN A 282 -11.67 -25.09 -8.26
C GLN A 282 -10.99 -24.72 -6.96
N GLN A 283 -10.13 -23.71 -7.01
CA GLN A 283 -9.44 -23.18 -5.84
C GLN A 283 -10.38 -22.26 -5.05
N PRO A 284 -10.27 -22.25 -3.71
CA PRO A 284 -11.11 -21.42 -2.87
C PRO A 284 -10.63 -19.96 -2.84
N SER A 285 -11.61 -19.06 -2.71
CA SER A 285 -11.37 -17.62 -2.52
C SER A 285 -12.17 -17.14 -1.31
N LEU A 286 -11.51 -16.38 -0.45
CA LEU A 286 -12.10 -15.82 0.76
C LEU A 286 -12.14 -14.30 0.70
N MET A 287 -13.11 -13.72 1.40
CA MET A 287 -13.24 -12.27 1.56
C MET A 287 -13.44 -11.92 3.04
N ALA A 288 -12.61 -11.02 3.57
CA ALA A 288 -12.76 -10.48 4.91
C ALA A 288 -13.73 -9.30 4.91
N VAL A 289 -14.73 -9.32 5.79
CA VAL A 289 -15.75 -8.28 5.87
C VAL A 289 -15.98 -7.79 7.30
N ASP A 290 -16.45 -6.56 7.42
CA ASP A 290 -16.91 -5.96 8.68
C ASP A 290 -18.35 -6.38 9.02
N GLU A 291 -18.90 -5.82 10.09
CA GLU A 291 -20.27 -6.12 10.55
C GLU A 291 -21.35 -5.71 9.53
N GLN A 292 -21.08 -4.69 8.70
CA GLN A 292 -21.98 -4.21 7.66
C GLN A 292 -21.79 -4.95 6.33
N GLY A 293 -20.81 -5.85 6.24
CA GLY A 293 -20.48 -6.59 5.03
C GLY A 293 -19.54 -5.84 4.08
N ASN A 294 -18.91 -4.75 4.50
CA ASN A 294 -17.94 -4.04 3.67
C ASN A 294 -16.62 -4.82 3.60
N CYS A 295 -15.98 -4.75 2.44
CA CYS A 295 -14.66 -5.33 2.16
C CYS A 295 -13.58 -4.67 3.03
N VAL A 296 -13.00 -5.43 3.98
CA VAL A 296 -11.93 -4.96 4.87
C VAL A 296 -10.58 -5.32 4.28
N ALA A 297 -9.77 -4.32 3.93
CA ALA A 297 -8.47 -4.49 3.27
C ALA A 297 -7.39 -5.04 4.20
N VAL A 298 -7.51 -6.32 4.61
CA VAL A 298 -6.53 -7.04 5.44
C VAL A 298 -5.15 -7.08 4.77
N GLY A 299 -5.07 -6.99 3.44
CA GLY A 299 -3.83 -7.02 2.67
C GLY A 299 -2.86 -5.85 2.91
N VAL A 300 -3.26 -4.81 3.66
CA VAL A 300 -2.31 -3.80 4.17
C VAL A 300 -1.46 -4.33 5.32
N THR A 301 -1.79 -5.51 5.85
CA THR A 301 -1.13 -6.16 6.98
C THR A 301 -0.35 -7.39 6.52
N THR A 302 0.47 -7.92 7.42
CA THR A 302 1.17 -9.21 7.30
C THR A 302 0.31 -10.39 7.73
N LEU A 303 -0.99 -10.18 8.02
CA LEU A 303 -1.88 -11.26 8.39
C LEU A 303 -2.11 -12.21 7.23
N THR A 304 -2.06 -13.49 7.55
CA THR A 304 -2.26 -14.57 6.60
C THR A 304 -3.51 -15.35 6.96
N VAL A 305 -4.16 -15.91 5.94
CA VAL A 305 -5.17 -16.95 6.12
C VAL A 305 -4.52 -18.30 5.91
N THR A 306 -4.85 -19.25 6.77
CA THR A 306 -4.33 -20.63 6.70
C THR A 306 -5.46 -21.60 6.37
N ALA A 307 -5.26 -22.44 5.37
CA ALA A 307 -6.14 -23.52 4.99
C ALA A 307 -5.70 -24.82 5.69
N SER A 308 -6.66 -25.54 6.24
CA SER A 308 -6.48 -26.84 6.88
C SER A 308 -7.58 -27.80 6.44
N LEU A 309 -7.32 -29.11 6.52
CA LEU A 309 -8.28 -30.14 6.14
C LEU A 309 -8.76 -30.86 7.40
N LYS A 310 -10.05 -31.14 7.49
CA LYS A 310 -10.65 -31.93 8.57
C LYS A 310 -11.40 -33.14 8.03
N ASP A 311 -11.34 -34.23 8.78
CA ASP A 311 -12.15 -35.42 8.54
C ASP A 311 -13.62 -35.23 8.98
N ALA A 312 -14.46 -36.24 8.72
CA ALA A 312 -15.86 -36.25 9.12
C ALA A 312 -16.08 -36.14 10.65
N SER A 313 -15.07 -36.50 11.45
CA SER A 313 -15.09 -36.41 12.92
C SER A 313 -14.61 -35.05 13.42
N GLY A 314 -14.20 -34.14 12.53
CA GLY A 314 -13.66 -32.83 12.86
C GLY A 314 -12.18 -32.82 13.26
N ASN A 315 -11.48 -33.95 13.11
CA ASN A 315 -10.04 -34.02 13.40
C ASN A 315 -9.25 -33.41 12.25
N SER A 316 -8.24 -32.60 12.57
CA SER A 316 -7.32 -32.04 11.58
C SER A 316 -6.50 -33.14 10.93
N ILE A 317 -6.49 -33.16 9.59
CA ILE A 317 -5.64 -34.02 8.79
C ILE A 317 -4.47 -33.17 8.29
N SER A 318 -3.27 -33.41 8.81
CA SER A 318 -2.05 -32.74 8.36
C SER A 318 -1.65 -33.25 6.98
N SER A 319 -2.20 -32.66 5.91
CA SER A 319 -1.93 -33.15 4.56
C SER A 319 -2.25 -32.22 3.40
N LEU A 320 -2.75 -30.99 3.58
CA LEU A 320 -2.90 -30.11 2.40
C LEU A 320 -1.53 -29.81 1.78
N GLN A 321 -1.43 -29.98 0.46
CA GLN A 321 -0.27 -29.62 -0.35
C GLN A 321 -0.53 -28.31 -1.09
N GLY A 322 0.54 -27.67 -1.57
CA GLY A 322 0.51 -26.32 -2.12
C GLY A 322 0.77 -25.25 -1.06
N ASN A 323 0.46 -24.00 -1.37
CA ASN A 323 0.61 -22.90 -0.42
C ASN A 323 -0.63 -22.80 0.49
N THR A 324 -0.56 -23.41 1.67
CA THR A 324 -1.67 -23.42 2.63
C THR A 324 -1.82 -22.10 3.39
N THR A 325 -0.83 -21.21 3.35
CA THR A 325 -0.83 -19.95 4.10
C THR A 325 -0.53 -18.79 3.16
N ILE A 326 -1.52 -17.97 2.89
CA ILE A 326 -1.42 -16.88 1.92
C ILE A 326 -1.72 -15.53 2.58
N LEU A 327 -1.10 -14.48 2.04
CA LEU A 327 -1.43 -13.09 2.36
C LEU A 327 -2.73 -12.68 1.67
N PHE A 328 -3.37 -11.65 2.22
CA PHE A 328 -4.49 -10.99 1.56
C PHE A 328 -3.98 -9.99 0.50
N THR A 329 -4.75 -9.84 -0.58
CA THR A 329 -4.65 -8.72 -1.51
C THR A 329 -5.93 -7.90 -1.36
N SER A 330 -5.82 -6.67 -0.85
CA SER A 330 -6.99 -5.92 -0.36
C SER A 330 -7.79 -6.77 0.64
N CYS A 331 -9.08 -7.01 0.44
CA CYS A 331 -9.90 -7.88 1.33
C CYS A 331 -9.96 -9.35 0.90
N TRP A 332 -9.28 -9.72 -0.18
CA TRP A 332 -9.38 -11.06 -0.78
C TRP A 332 -8.18 -11.92 -0.44
N ALA A 333 -8.41 -13.21 -0.23
CA ALA A 333 -7.38 -14.21 -0.17
C ALA A 333 -7.72 -15.34 -1.16
N ASN A 334 -6.90 -15.47 -2.19
CA ASN A 334 -7.13 -16.38 -3.30
C ASN A 334 -6.07 -17.47 -3.30
N TYR A 335 -6.49 -18.71 -3.03
CA TYR A 335 -5.63 -19.86 -3.21
C TYR A 335 -5.49 -20.19 -4.69
N THR A 336 -4.35 -20.73 -5.10
CA THR A 336 -4.08 -21.04 -6.51
C THR A 336 -3.60 -22.47 -6.72
N ASP A 337 -3.12 -23.15 -5.68
CA ASP A 337 -2.38 -24.40 -5.81
C ASP A 337 -2.69 -25.44 -4.73
N LEU A 338 -3.79 -25.31 -3.98
CA LEU A 338 -4.16 -26.31 -2.99
C LEU A 338 -4.44 -27.66 -3.64
N SER A 339 -3.93 -28.72 -3.00
CA SER A 339 -4.07 -30.10 -3.44
C SER A 339 -4.23 -31.06 -2.26
N ILE A 340 -4.94 -32.16 -2.50
CA ILE A 340 -5.30 -33.16 -1.50
C ILE A 340 -4.51 -34.44 -1.80
N PRO A 341 -3.55 -34.85 -0.97
CA PRO A 341 -2.69 -36.01 -1.25
C PRO A 341 -3.25 -37.33 -0.71
N HIS A 342 -4.33 -37.30 0.07
CA HIS A 342 -4.90 -38.49 0.69
C HIS A 342 -6.41 -38.58 0.44
N SER A 343 -6.87 -39.79 0.14
CA SER A 343 -8.29 -40.08 0.01
C SER A 343 -9.00 -39.93 1.34
N GLY A 344 -10.27 -39.53 1.30
CA GLY A 344 -11.13 -39.45 2.47
C GLY A 344 -12.57 -39.15 2.08
N GLU A 345 -13.48 -39.45 3.01
CA GLU A 345 -14.91 -39.18 2.86
C GLU A 345 -15.35 -38.06 3.81
N ASN A 346 -16.29 -37.23 3.35
CA ASN A 346 -16.83 -36.07 4.04
C ASN A 346 -15.75 -35.13 4.59
N LEU A 347 -14.69 -34.93 3.81
CA LEU A 347 -13.61 -34.01 4.11
C LEU A 347 -14.11 -32.57 4.02
N THR A 348 -13.66 -31.70 4.92
CA THR A 348 -13.97 -30.27 4.89
C THR A 348 -12.70 -29.44 4.98
N MET A 349 -12.63 -28.34 4.23
CA MET A 349 -11.56 -27.35 4.38
C MET A 349 -11.98 -26.30 5.40
N VAL A 350 -11.08 -25.97 6.31
CA VAL A 350 -11.23 -24.91 7.30
C VAL A 350 -10.16 -23.86 7.05
N PHE A 351 -10.61 -22.62 6.88
CA PHE A 351 -9.78 -21.46 6.66
C PHE A 351 -9.78 -20.62 7.93
N THR A 352 -8.61 -20.23 8.41
CA THR A 352 -8.47 -19.49 9.67
C THR A 352 -7.63 -18.24 9.46
N LEU A 353 -8.15 -17.10 9.90
CA LEU A 353 -7.48 -15.82 10.03
C LEU A 353 -7.61 -15.40 11.50
N LYS A 354 -6.52 -15.44 12.29
CA LYS A 354 -6.59 -15.19 13.74
C LYS A 354 -7.74 -15.99 14.41
N ASP A 355 -8.76 -15.29 14.90
CA ASP A 355 -9.92 -15.87 15.59
C ASP A 355 -11.13 -16.07 14.65
N TRP A 356 -11.06 -15.57 13.42
CA TRP A 356 -12.10 -15.75 12.40
C TRP A 356 -11.81 -16.99 11.57
N GLY A 357 -12.87 -17.66 11.13
CA GLY A 357 -12.73 -18.77 10.22
C GLY A 357 -13.93 -18.98 9.32
N ALA A 358 -13.67 -19.68 8.23
CA ALA A 358 -14.68 -20.13 7.26
C ALA A 358 -14.50 -21.63 7.04
N GLN A 359 -15.59 -22.32 6.67
CA GLN A 359 -15.55 -23.74 6.40
C GLN A 359 -16.23 -24.03 5.05
N SER A 360 -15.62 -24.90 4.26
CA SER A 360 -16.21 -25.39 3.01
C SER A 360 -17.33 -26.38 3.27
N ARG A 361 -18.14 -26.63 2.25
CA ARG A 361 -18.94 -27.86 2.20
C ARG A 361 -18.06 -29.11 2.23
N ALA A 362 -18.65 -30.24 2.64
CA ALA A 362 -17.98 -31.52 2.63
C ALA A 362 -17.80 -32.08 1.20
N PHE A 363 -16.69 -32.76 0.95
CA PHE A 363 -16.38 -33.43 -0.32
C PHE A 363 -15.64 -34.76 -0.10
N ASN A 364 -15.61 -35.61 -1.14
CA ASN A 364 -14.99 -36.93 -1.11
C ASN A 364 -13.84 -37.00 -2.12
N VAL A 365 -12.78 -37.72 -1.76
CA VAL A 365 -11.61 -37.95 -2.64
C VAL A 365 -11.18 -39.40 -2.52
N ARG A 366 -10.88 -40.06 -3.64
CA ARG A 366 -10.46 -41.47 -3.70
C ARG A 366 -8.99 -41.61 -4.05
N ASN A 367 -8.40 -42.76 -3.74
CA ASN A 367 -7.12 -43.13 -4.33
C ASN A 367 -7.35 -43.65 -5.75
N PRO A 368 -6.46 -43.34 -6.72
CA PRO A 368 -6.54 -43.94 -8.04
C PRO A 368 -6.44 -45.46 -7.92
N GLU A 369 -7.34 -46.19 -8.59
CA GLU A 369 -7.26 -47.65 -8.64
C GLU A 369 -5.93 -48.07 -9.29
N PRO A 370 -5.23 -49.10 -8.77
CA PRO A 370 -4.09 -49.66 -9.45
C PRO A 370 -4.57 -50.22 -10.80
N SER A 371 -3.97 -49.76 -11.89
CA SER A 371 -4.23 -50.31 -13.22
C SER A 371 -3.91 -51.81 -13.19
N THR A 372 -4.95 -52.63 -13.29
CA THR A 372 -4.80 -54.08 -13.49
C THR A 372 -4.30 -54.31 -14.91
N THR A 373 -2.99 -54.36 -15.07
CA THR A 373 -2.38 -54.96 -16.27
C THR A 373 -2.80 -56.42 -16.28
N SER A 374 -3.80 -56.73 -17.09
CA SER A 374 -4.21 -58.11 -17.40
C SER A 374 -3.02 -58.84 -18.02
N SER A 375 -2.35 -59.66 -17.24
CA SER A 375 -1.40 -60.65 -17.75
C SER A 375 -2.20 -61.71 -18.49
N ASN A 376 -2.27 -61.57 -19.82
CA ASN A 376 -2.80 -62.62 -20.68
C ASN A 376 -2.01 -63.91 -20.45
N SER A 377 -2.68 -64.90 -19.88
CA SER A 377 -2.20 -66.25 -19.70
C SER A 377 -2.16 -66.97 -21.05
N THR A 378 -1.00 -67.00 -21.71
CA THR A 378 -0.76 -67.93 -22.82
C THR A 378 -0.65 -69.35 -22.29
N THR A 379 -1.71 -70.10 -22.52
CA THR A 379 -1.85 -71.54 -22.35
C THR A 379 -0.94 -72.26 -23.36
N SER A 380 -0.05 -73.13 -22.88
CA SER A 380 0.77 -74.00 -23.70
C SER A 380 -0.06 -75.19 -24.21
N GLY A 381 -0.19 -75.28 -25.54
CA GLY A 381 -0.69 -76.47 -26.25
C GLY A 381 0.46 -77.22 -26.96
N PRO A 382 0.38 -78.55 -27.13
CA PRO A 382 1.53 -79.43 -27.32
C PRO A 382 2.02 -79.52 -28.79
N SER A 383 3.31 -79.83 -28.96
CA SER A 383 3.97 -80.07 -30.25
C SER A 383 3.55 -81.40 -30.90
N PRO A 384 3.39 -81.46 -32.23
CA PRO A 384 3.43 -82.69 -32.99
C PRO A 384 4.80 -82.89 -33.67
N THR A 385 5.23 -84.15 -33.67
CA THR A 385 6.31 -84.76 -34.48
C THR A 385 6.01 -84.78 -35.96
#